data_AF-A0A222FGY2-F1
#
_entry.id   AF-A0A222FGY2-F1
#
_cell.length_a   1.000
_cell.length_b   1.000
_cell.length_c   1.000
_cell.angle_alpha   90.00
_cell.angle_beta   90.00
_cell.angle_gamma   90.00
#
_symmetry.space_group_name_H-M   'P 1'
#
loop_
_entity.id
_entity.type
_entity.pdbx_description
1 polymer ?
#
loop_
_entity_poly.entity_id
_entity_poly.type
_entity_poly.pdbx_seq_one_letter_code
_entity_poly.pdbx_strand_id
1 'polypeptide(L)'
;MVNTPEGDKAMAYHHWQSPASDALLICCHGLTHNGRFFDELASELADRYHVICPDVLGRGDSAWLEQGEHYGYPLYVSIATQLIQTVQQHLQISQLDWLGTSMGGLIGLLLEASQPGCVRKLVLNDVGIHIPLAALQRIGAYVGQKRSFASLDEAEAEFRIIAAPFGALTDAQWRALTLRMFRQNSGGDWHYRYDPQISLAFNDLQQDVDLSVPWQAVQCPVLVLRGSNSDVLTADTAALMGQREGVDVIEMTGCGHAPTLMSADQIQLVKQYLSF
;
A
#
# COMPACT_ATOMS: atom_id res chain seq x y z
N MET A 1 -12.47 -10.49 11.95
CA MET A 1 -11.34 -10.87 12.83
C MET A 1 -10.32 -11.56 11.96
N VAL A 2 -9.03 -11.36 12.24
CA VAL A 2 -7.92 -12.09 11.61
C VAL A 2 -7.10 -12.77 12.69
N ASN A 3 -6.63 -13.99 12.43
CA ASN A 3 -5.78 -14.73 13.35
C ASN A 3 -4.34 -14.21 13.25
N THR A 4 -3.71 -13.99 14.39
CA THR A 4 -2.32 -13.50 14.52
C THR A 4 -1.57 -14.32 15.57
N PRO A 5 -0.23 -14.18 15.67
CA PRO A 5 0.54 -14.77 16.78
C PRO A 5 0.08 -14.34 18.17
N GLU A 6 -0.61 -13.19 18.29
CA GLU A 6 -1.15 -12.65 19.55
C GLU A 6 -2.64 -13.00 19.77
N GLY A 7 -3.16 -13.93 18.96
CA GLY A 7 -4.58 -14.27 18.92
C GLY A 7 -5.36 -13.44 17.91
N ASP A 8 -6.69 -13.39 18.08
CA ASP A 8 -7.58 -12.74 17.12
C ASP A 8 -7.53 -11.22 17.24
N LYS A 9 -7.27 -10.55 16.11
CA LYS A 9 -7.24 -9.09 16.02
C LYS A 9 -8.34 -8.59 15.09
N ALA A 10 -8.87 -7.41 15.39
CA ALA A 10 -9.80 -6.71 14.49
C ALA A 10 -8.99 -6.04 13.36
N MET A 11 -9.35 -6.34 12.12
CA MET A 11 -8.79 -5.67 10.94
C MET A 11 -9.92 -4.95 10.22
N ALA A 12 -9.77 -3.65 10.03
CA ALA A 12 -10.68 -2.81 9.29
C ALA A 12 -10.35 -2.86 7.79
N TYR A 13 -11.38 -2.65 6.96
CA TYR A 13 -11.23 -2.40 5.54
C TYR A 13 -12.36 -1.49 5.07
N HIS A 14 -12.13 -0.79 3.98
CA HIS A 14 -13.13 0.03 3.30
C HIS A 14 -13.60 -0.67 2.03
N HIS A 15 -14.90 -0.57 1.73
CA HIS A 15 -15.52 -1.28 0.62
C HIS A 15 -16.32 -0.33 -0.26
N TRP A 16 -15.89 -0.19 -1.50
CA TRP A 16 -16.70 0.40 -2.56
C TRP A 16 -17.38 -0.74 -3.32
N GLN A 17 -18.70 -0.79 -3.19
CA GLN A 17 -19.49 -1.89 -3.71
C GLN A 17 -19.78 -1.71 -5.20
N SER A 18 -19.66 -2.82 -5.95
CA SER A 18 -20.11 -2.91 -7.33
C SER A 18 -21.07 -4.10 -7.46
N PRO A 19 -22.39 -3.91 -7.19
CA PRO A 19 -23.33 -5.02 -7.05
C PRO A 19 -23.50 -5.92 -8.29
N ALA A 20 -23.02 -5.46 -9.46
CA ALA A 20 -23.10 -6.19 -10.71
C ALA A 20 -21.77 -6.86 -11.12
N SER A 21 -20.71 -6.75 -10.31
CA SER A 21 -19.38 -7.28 -10.62
C SER A 21 -19.03 -8.50 -9.76
N ASP A 22 -18.41 -9.49 -10.39
CA ASP A 22 -17.75 -10.62 -9.73
C ASP A 22 -16.23 -10.43 -9.62
N ALA A 23 -15.72 -9.25 -9.97
CA ALA A 23 -14.31 -8.89 -9.87
C ALA A 23 -14.01 -8.13 -8.58
N LEU A 24 -12.97 -8.57 -7.88
CA LEU A 24 -12.43 -7.95 -6.67
C LEU A 24 -11.11 -7.26 -6.99
N LEU A 25 -10.98 -6.01 -6.58
CA LEU A 25 -9.71 -5.31 -6.53
C LEU A 25 -9.34 -5.04 -5.08
N ILE A 26 -8.18 -5.54 -4.64
CA ILE A 26 -7.60 -5.13 -3.36
C ILE A 26 -6.60 -4.00 -3.59
N CYS A 27 -6.82 -2.84 -2.96
CA CYS A 27 -5.89 -1.72 -2.96
C CYS A 27 -5.17 -1.63 -1.60
N CYS A 28 -3.94 -2.14 -1.53
CA CYS A 28 -3.16 -2.24 -0.30
C CYS A 28 -2.17 -1.07 -0.14
N HIS A 29 -2.22 -0.41 1.01
CA HIS A 29 -1.54 0.87 1.25
C HIS A 29 -0.04 0.72 1.59
N GLY A 30 0.68 1.85 1.56
CA GLY A 30 2.07 1.94 1.97
C GLY A 30 2.27 1.89 3.49
N LEU A 31 3.52 1.74 3.94
CA LEU A 31 3.91 1.38 5.32
C LEU A 31 3.16 2.12 6.44
N THR A 32 3.04 3.45 6.34
CA THR A 32 2.45 4.33 7.37
C THR A 32 1.12 4.96 6.93
N HIS A 33 0.57 4.52 5.81
CA HIS A 33 -0.73 4.96 5.29
C HIS A 33 -1.84 4.06 5.82
N ASN A 34 -3.05 4.25 5.31
CA ASN A 34 -4.20 3.38 5.55
C ASN A 34 -5.04 3.26 4.26
N GLY A 35 -6.08 2.42 4.26
CA GLY A 35 -6.88 2.11 3.08
C GLY A 35 -7.57 3.33 2.45
N ARG A 36 -7.81 4.40 3.23
CA ARG A 36 -8.42 5.65 2.73
C ARG A 36 -7.50 6.45 1.81
N PHE A 37 -6.23 6.07 1.68
CA PHE A 37 -5.32 6.66 0.69
C PHE A 37 -5.79 6.43 -0.75
N PHE A 38 -6.64 5.42 -0.98
CA PHE A 38 -7.19 5.10 -2.29
C PHE A 38 -8.64 5.56 -2.50
N ASP A 39 -9.21 6.44 -1.66
CA ASP A 39 -10.61 6.86 -1.76
C ASP A 39 -10.98 7.33 -3.19
N GLU A 40 -10.15 8.16 -3.80
CA GLU A 40 -10.34 8.69 -5.16
C GLU A 40 -10.28 7.58 -6.21
N LEU A 41 -9.23 6.74 -6.17
CA LEU A 41 -9.03 5.64 -7.10
C LEU A 41 -10.14 4.59 -7.00
N ALA A 42 -10.51 4.22 -5.77
CA ALA A 42 -11.53 3.22 -5.48
C ALA A 42 -12.91 3.67 -5.98
N SER A 43 -13.25 4.95 -5.80
CA SER A 43 -14.50 5.52 -6.31
C SER A 43 -14.60 5.42 -7.83
N GLU A 44 -13.48 5.60 -8.53
CA GLU A 44 -13.39 5.55 -9.99
C GLU A 44 -13.34 4.13 -10.58
N LEU A 45 -13.10 3.11 -9.76
CA LEU A 45 -13.07 1.69 -10.14
C LEU A 45 -14.29 0.90 -9.64
N ALA A 46 -15.12 1.50 -8.79
CA ALA A 46 -16.32 0.89 -8.21
C ALA A 46 -17.43 0.59 -9.24
N ASP A 47 -17.34 1.14 -10.45
CA ASP A 47 -18.21 0.77 -11.57
C ASP A 47 -17.93 -0.64 -12.11
N ARG A 48 -16.74 -1.20 -11.82
CA ARG A 48 -16.24 -2.46 -12.39
C ARG A 48 -15.77 -3.47 -11.36
N TYR A 49 -15.37 -3.02 -10.17
CA TYR A 49 -14.82 -3.88 -9.13
C TYR A 49 -15.56 -3.67 -7.82
N HIS A 50 -15.72 -4.74 -7.05
CA HIS A 50 -15.70 -4.57 -5.61
C HIS A 50 -14.29 -4.11 -5.22
N VAL A 51 -14.13 -2.85 -4.79
CA VAL A 51 -12.83 -2.34 -4.36
C VAL A 51 -12.73 -2.44 -2.84
N ILE A 52 -11.75 -3.20 -2.36
CA ILE A 52 -11.45 -3.38 -0.94
C ILE A 52 -10.11 -2.72 -0.63
N CYS A 53 -10.12 -1.73 0.27
CA CYS A 53 -8.91 -1.07 0.74
C CYS A 53 -8.71 -1.42 2.22
N PRO A 54 -7.90 -2.45 2.55
CA PRO A 54 -7.68 -2.84 3.92
C PRO A 54 -6.79 -1.85 4.67
N ASP A 55 -7.06 -1.69 5.96
CA ASP A 55 -6.09 -1.16 6.90
C ASP A 55 -5.26 -2.32 7.42
N VAL A 56 -4.02 -2.47 6.98
CA VAL A 56 -3.11 -3.50 7.52
C VAL A 56 -2.96 -3.30 9.03
N LEU A 57 -2.87 -4.38 9.81
CA LEU A 57 -2.76 -4.31 11.27
C LEU A 57 -1.72 -3.27 11.72
N GLY A 58 -2.07 -2.50 12.75
CA GLY A 58 -1.29 -1.35 13.20
C GLY A 58 -1.52 -0.06 12.43
N ARG A 59 -2.38 -0.02 11.41
CA ARG A 59 -2.68 1.19 10.62
C ARG A 59 -4.18 1.48 10.61
N GLY A 60 -4.52 2.74 10.34
CA GLY A 60 -5.90 3.21 10.21
C GLY A 60 -6.73 2.87 11.45
N ASP A 61 -7.84 2.18 11.21
CA ASP A 61 -8.78 1.72 12.24
C ASP A 61 -8.57 0.23 12.61
N SER A 62 -7.51 -0.41 12.09
CA SER A 62 -7.12 -1.77 12.48
C SER A 62 -6.42 -1.83 13.83
N ALA A 63 -6.59 -2.96 14.52
CA ALA A 63 -5.98 -3.20 15.82
C ALA A 63 -4.45 -3.12 15.73
N TRP A 64 -3.85 -2.61 16.81
CA TRP A 64 -2.42 -2.62 17.04
C TRP A 64 -1.99 -3.97 17.62
N LEU A 65 -0.70 -4.29 17.47
CA LEU A 65 -0.10 -5.48 18.07
C LEU A 65 0.54 -5.10 19.39
N GLU A 66 0.58 -6.04 20.34
CA GLU A 66 1.28 -5.81 21.60
C GLU A 66 2.78 -5.78 21.41
N GLN A 67 3.31 -6.65 20.55
CA GLN A 67 4.73 -6.83 20.26
C GLN A 67 5.03 -6.34 18.84
N GLY A 68 5.77 -5.24 18.71
CA GLY A 68 6.05 -4.64 17.41
C GLY A 68 6.90 -5.52 16.48
N GLU A 69 7.66 -6.49 16.99
CA GLU A 69 8.40 -7.47 16.19
C GLU A 69 7.50 -8.40 15.36
N HIS A 70 6.21 -8.50 15.71
CA HIS A 70 5.25 -9.26 14.91
C HIS A 70 4.83 -8.53 13.62
N TYR A 71 5.12 -7.24 13.49
CA TYR A 71 4.93 -6.50 12.25
C TYR A 71 5.92 -6.96 11.17
N GLY A 72 5.46 -7.82 10.27
CA GLY A 72 6.30 -8.33 9.18
C GLY A 72 5.51 -9.00 8.06
N TYR A 73 6.18 -9.19 6.91
CA TYR A 73 5.57 -9.75 5.70
C TYR A 73 4.91 -11.12 5.88
N PRO A 74 5.44 -12.08 6.67
CA PRO A 74 4.74 -13.35 6.90
C PRO A 74 3.34 -13.14 7.50
N LEU A 75 3.22 -12.23 8.48
CA LEU A 75 1.92 -11.89 9.05
C LEU A 75 1.05 -11.15 8.03
N TYR A 76 1.61 -10.16 7.32
CA TYR A 76 0.85 -9.37 6.34
C TYR A 76 0.26 -10.20 5.20
N VAL A 77 1.02 -11.17 4.67
CA VAL A 77 0.52 -12.10 3.64
C VAL A 77 -0.55 -13.03 4.21
N SER A 78 -0.37 -13.51 5.44
CA SER A 78 -1.38 -14.34 6.13
C SER A 78 -2.71 -13.59 6.30
N ILE A 79 -2.69 -12.35 6.81
CA ILE A 79 -3.93 -11.57 7.00
C ILE A 79 -4.56 -11.14 5.66
N ALA A 80 -3.76 -10.89 4.62
CA ALA A 80 -4.26 -10.64 3.27
C ALA A 80 -5.01 -11.86 2.72
N THR A 81 -4.46 -13.07 2.92
CA THR A 81 -5.11 -14.33 2.54
C THR A 81 -6.45 -14.51 3.27
N GLN A 82 -6.48 -14.27 4.59
CA GLN A 82 -7.71 -14.36 5.38
C GLN A 82 -8.76 -13.33 4.94
N LEU A 83 -8.35 -12.12 4.57
CA LEU A 83 -9.25 -11.10 4.02
C LEU A 83 -9.86 -11.55 2.70
N ILE A 84 -9.04 -12.04 1.76
CA ILE A 84 -9.50 -12.54 0.47
C ILE A 84 -10.55 -13.64 0.68
N GLN A 85 -10.26 -14.62 1.54
CA GLN A 85 -11.19 -15.69 1.88
C GLN A 85 -12.50 -15.16 2.46
N THR A 86 -12.41 -14.20 3.40
CA THR A 86 -13.59 -13.57 4.02
C THR A 86 -14.43 -12.85 2.97
N VAL A 87 -13.81 -12.12 2.05
CA VAL A 87 -14.52 -11.38 0.99
C VAL A 87 -15.14 -12.35 -0.01
N GLN A 88 -14.43 -13.38 -0.46
CA GLN A 88 -14.93 -14.41 -1.38
C GLN A 88 -16.07 -15.25 -0.79
N GLN A 89 -16.15 -15.40 0.53
CA GLN A 89 -17.28 -16.09 1.18
C GLN A 89 -18.56 -15.24 1.16
N HIS A 90 -18.43 -13.92 1.23
CA HIS A 90 -19.58 -13.00 1.26
C HIS A 90 -19.99 -12.51 -0.13
N LEU A 91 -19.03 -12.43 -1.05
CA LEU A 91 -19.20 -11.94 -2.41
C LEU A 91 -18.86 -13.08 -3.37
N GLN A 92 -19.68 -13.32 -4.39
CA GLN A 92 -19.42 -14.35 -5.41
C GLN A 92 -18.31 -13.89 -6.36
N ILE A 93 -17.08 -13.77 -5.84
CA ILE A 93 -15.92 -13.28 -6.57
C ILE A 93 -15.28 -14.41 -7.37
N SER A 94 -15.08 -14.19 -8.66
CA SER A 94 -14.40 -15.11 -9.57
C SER A 94 -12.99 -14.64 -9.94
N GLN A 95 -12.68 -13.35 -9.74
CA GLN A 95 -11.42 -12.74 -10.15
C GLN A 95 -10.87 -11.81 -9.06
N LEU A 96 -9.57 -11.91 -8.81
CA LEU A 96 -8.85 -11.04 -7.88
C LEU A 96 -7.74 -10.30 -8.62
N ASP A 97 -7.82 -8.97 -8.62
CA ASP A 97 -6.69 -8.11 -8.96
C ASP A 97 -6.13 -7.45 -7.70
N TRP A 98 -4.84 -7.12 -7.75
CA TRP A 98 -4.14 -6.50 -6.62
C TRP A 98 -3.43 -5.23 -7.08
N LEU A 99 -3.67 -4.13 -6.37
CA LEU A 99 -2.89 -2.91 -6.49
C LEU A 99 -2.27 -2.61 -5.14
N GLY A 100 -0.95 -2.46 -5.12
CA GLY A 100 -0.22 -2.23 -3.88
C GLY A 100 0.79 -1.11 -4.00
N THR A 101 0.78 -0.19 -3.04
CA THR A 101 1.81 0.86 -2.93
C THR A 101 2.88 0.45 -1.94
N SER A 102 4.15 0.48 -2.32
CA SER A 102 5.26 0.19 -1.40
C SER A 102 5.08 -1.16 -0.68
N MET A 103 4.98 -1.15 0.65
CA MET A 103 4.59 -2.31 1.49
C MET A 103 3.43 -3.11 0.91
N GLY A 104 2.34 -2.45 0.48
CA GLY A 104 1.18 -3.12 -0.10
C GLY A 104 1.48 -3.83 -1.42
N GLY A 105 2.43 -3.32 -2.21
CA GLY A 105 2.90 -3.98 -3.43
C GLY A 105 3.69 -5.24 -3.12
N LEU A 106 4.54 -5.18 -2.09
CA LEU A 106 5.30 -6.34 -1.61
C LEU A 106 4.41 -7.43 -1.03
N ILE A 107 3.35 -7.06 -0.31
CA ILE A 107 2.34 -8.02 0.16
C ILE A 107 1.71 -8.75 -1.03
N GLY A 108 1.31 -8.03 -2.08
CA GLY A 108 0.73 -8.61 -3.29
C GLY A 108 1.70 -9.51 -4.05
N LEU A 109 2.95 -9.07 -4.22
CA LEU A 109 4.01 -9.86 -4.85
C LEU A 109 4.26 -11.16 -4.10
N LEU A 110 4.41 -11.10 -2.77
CA LEU A 110 4.67 -12.27 -1.93
C LEU A 110 3.46 -13.20 -1.84
N LEU A 111 2.24 -12.65 -1.81
CA LEU A 111 1.00 -13.43 -1.89
C LEU A 111 0.99 -14.27 -3.17
N GLU A 112 1.15 -13.60 -4.32
CA GLU A 112 1.14 -14.26 -5.63
C GLU A 112 2.31 -15.23 -5.80
N ALA A 113 3.50 -14.89 -5.31
CA ALA A 113 4.64 -15.80 -5.31
C ALA A 113 4.39 -17.07 -4.45
N SER A 114 3.67 -16.93 -3.34
CA SER A 114 3.34 -18.06 -2.45
C SER A 114 2.19 -18.94 -2.97
N GLN A 115 1.30 -18.35 -3.79
CA GLN A 115 0.14 -19.01 -4.38
C GLN A 115 0.02 -18.58 -5.86
N PRO A 116 0.91 -19.05 -6.76
CA PRO A 116 0.94 -18.59 -8.14
C PRO A 116 -0.41 -18.76 -8.85
N GLY A 117 -0.87 -17.70 -9.51
CA GLY A 117 -2.16 -17.64 -10.20
C GLY A 117 -3.34 -17.22 -9.32
N CYS A 118 -3.12 -16.86 -8.04
CA CYS A 118 -4.19 -16.36 -7.17
C CYS A 118 -4.59 -14.92 -7.49
N VAL A 119 -3.66 -14.13 -8.03
CA VAL A 119 -3.89 -12.78 -8.55
C VAL A 119 -3.95 -12.84 -10.07
N ARG A 120 -4.94 -12.21 -10.69
CA ARG A 120 -5.11 -12.14 -12.15
C ARG A 120 -4.27 -11.02 -12.76
N LYS A 121 -4.27 -9.82 -12.18
CA LYS A 121 -3.39 -8.70 -12.54
C LYS A 121 -2.80 -8.05 -11.29
N LEU A 122 -1.50 -7.79 -11.30
CA LEU A 122 -0.78 -7.13 -10.21
C LEU A 122 -0.32 -5.73 -10.63
N VAL A 123 -0.60 -4.73 -9.81
CA VAL A 123 -0.08 -3.36 -9.96
C VAL A 123 0.85 -3.06 -8.78
N LEU A 124 2.13 -2.87 -9.08
CA LEU A 124 3.17 -2.47 -8.13
C LEU A 124 3.38 -0.96 -8.25
N ASN A 125 2.88 -0.21 -7.27
CA ASN A 125 3.07 1.24 -7.19
C ASN A 125 4.34 1.57 -6.39
N ASP A 126 5.39 1.88 -7.15
CA ASP A 126 6.72 2.31 -6.74
C ASP A 126 7.42 1.37 -5.77
N VAL A 127 7.42 0.09 -6.11
CA VAL A 127 8.21 -0.94 -5.43
C VAL A 127 8.57 -2.05 -6.40
N GLY A 128 9.68 -2.74 -6.16
CA GLY A 128 10.16 -3.77 -7.07
C GLY A 128 10.93 -4.88 -6.36
N ILE A 129 11.67 -5.63 -7.16
CA ILE A 129 12.37 -6.86 -6.72
C ILE A 129 13.65 -6.59 -5.93
N HIS A 130 14.09 -5.34 -5.89
CA HIS A 130 15.27 -4.92 -5.14
C HIS A 130 14.98 -3.56 -4.49
N ILE A 131 15.31 -3.42 -3.21
CA ILE A 131 15.16 -2.18 -2.46
C ILE A 131 16.48 -1.84 -1.79
N PRO A 132 17.11 -0.70 -2.14
CA PRO A 132 18.38 -0.30 -1.54
C PRO A 132 18.26 -0.05 -0.04
N LEU A 133 19.25 -0.50 0.73
CA LEU A 133 19.37 -0.28 2.17
C LEU A 133 19.28 1.20 2.54
N ALA A 134 19.89 2.08 1.73
CA ALA A 134 19.86 3.52 1.96
C ALA A 134 18.43 4.08 1.96
N ALA A 135 17.56 3.60 1.06
CA ALA A 135 16.16 4.01 1.02
C ALA A 135 15.40 3.51 2.26
N LEU A 136 15.68 2.27 2.69
CA LEU A 136 15.10 1.71 3.91
C LEU A 136 15.55 2.46 5.17
N GLN A 137 16.82 2.83 5.27
CA GLN A 137 17.36 3.62 6.38
C GLN A 137 16.73 5.02 6.42
N ARG A 138 16.55 5.67 5.26
CA ARG A 138 15.84 6.95 5.17
C ARG A 138 14.41 6.83 5.66
N ILE A 139 13.69 5.77 5.28
CA ILE A 139 12.33 5.49 5.75
C ILE A 139 12.32 5.28 7.26
N GLY A 140 13.23 4.44 7.78
CA GLY A 140 13.37 4.16 9.20
C GLY A 140 13.68 5.39 10.05
N ALA A 141 14.33 6.41 9.48
CA ALA A 141 14.66 7.63 10.21
C ALA A 141 13.45 8.47 10.65
N TYR A 142 12.30 8.36 9.98
CA TYR A 142 11.09 9.13 10.32
C TYR A 142 9.89 8.29 10.77
N VAL A 143 9.85 6.99 10.44
CA VAL A 143 8.77 6.09 10.88
C VAL A 143 8.82 5.89 12.39
N GLY A 144 7.65 5.88 13.04
CA GLY A 144 7.52 5.62 14.48
C GLY A 144 7.90 6.79 15.39
N GLN A 145 8.25 7.94 14.83
CA GLN A 145 8.41 9.15 15.63
C GLN A 145 7.05 9.51 16.26
N LYS A 146 7.00 9.47 17.60
CA LYS A 146 5.82 9.80 18.41
C LYS A 146 5.57 11.30 18.40
N ARG A 147 5.14 11.83 17.26
CA ARG A 147 4.80 13.23 17.06
C ARG A 147 3.33 13.46 17.40
N SER A 148 3.08 14.52 18.15
CA SER A 148 1.75 15.05 18.41
C SER A 148 1.70 16.50 17.91
N PHE A 149 0.53 16.90 17.41
CA PHE A 149 0.29 18.22 16.85
C PHE A 149 -0.90 18.86 17.56
N ALA A 150 -0.82 20.15 17.89
CA ALA A 150 -1.89 20.83 18.64
C ALA A 150 -3.12 21.09 17.76
N SER A 151 -2.97 21.05 16.43
CA SER A 151 -4.04 21.26 15.46
C SER A 151 -3.87 20.40 14.21
N LEU A 152 -4.97 20.26 13.46
CA LEU A 152 -4.95 19.63 12.15
C LEU A 152 -4.08 20.41 11.15
N ASP A 153 -4.00 21.73 11.29
CA ASP A 153 -3.19 22.59 10.40
C ASP A 153 -1.69 22.35 10.62
N GLU A 154 -1.26 22.16 11.88
CA GLU A 154 0.12 21.76 12.20
C GLU A 154 0.44 20.36 11.67
N ALA A 155 -0.49 19.42 11.83
CA ALA A 155 -0.34 18.07 11.28
C ALA A 155 -0.23 18.09 9.74
N GLU A 156 -1.04 18.90 9.06
CA GLU A 156 -0.99 19.06 7.60
C GLU A 156 0.34 19.68 7.15
N ALA A 157 0.82 20.72 7.84
CA ALA A 157 2.08 21.38 7.51
C ALA A 157 3.25 20.39 7.56
N GLU A 158 3.31 19.55 8.59
CA GLU A 158 4.32 18.49 8.70
C GLU A 158 4.13 17.41 7.63
N PHE A 159 2.88 16.98 7.40
CA PHE A 159 2.59 15.96 6.41
C PHE A 159 2.96 16.38 4.99
N ARG A 160 2.72 17.64 4.63
CA ARG A 160 3.14 18.23 3.34
C ARG A 160 4.64 18.16 3.14
N ILE A 161 5.45 18.29 4.20
CA ILE A 161 6.91 18.18 4.12
C ILE A 161 7.33 16.74 3.86
N ILE A 162 6.81 15.80 4.66
CA ILE A 162 7.18 14.38 4.59
C ILE A 162 6.70 13.74 3.27
N ALA A 163 5.48 14.08 2.83
CA ALA A 163 4.86 13.52 1.64
C ALA A 163 5.10 14.36 0.37
N ALA A 164 5.86 15.47 0.44
CA ALA A 164 6.25 16.26 -0.74
C ALA A 164 6.80 15.40 -1.89
N PRO A 165 7.60 14.33 -1.65
CA PRO A 165 8.09 13.49 -2.72
C PRO A 165 7.00 12.72 -3.49
N PHE A 166 5.77 12.59 -2.97
CA PHE A 166 4.72 11.78 -3.62
C PHE A 166 4.13 12.43 -4.88
N GLY A 167 4.48 13.69 -5.13
CA GLY A 167 4.03 14.47 -6.27
C GLY A 167 3.12 15.62 -5.88
N ALA A 168 2.73 16.42 -6.88
CA ALA A 168 1.91 17.60 -6.66
C ALA A 168 0.47 17.20 -6.28
N LEU A 169 -0.03 17.80 -5.20
CA LEU A 169 -1.42 17.72 -4.78
C LEU A 169 -1.99 19.13 -4.61
N THR A 170 -3.27 19.28 -4.90
CA THR A 170 -4.03 20.50 -4.58
C THR A 170 -4.21 20.64 -3.07
N ASP A 171 -4.49 21.86 -2.60
CA ASP A 171 -4.74 22.10 -1.16
C ASP A 171 -5.92 21.28 -0.63
N ALA A 172 -6.96 21.08 -1.45
CA ALA A 172 -8.10 20.24 -1.08
C ALA A 172 -7.68 18.77 -0.90
N GLN A 173 -6.82 18.25 -1.77
CA GLN A 173 -6.29 16.88 -1.65
C GLN A 173 -5.38 16.74 -0.42
N TRP A 174 -4.53 17.72 -0.13
CA TRP A 174 -3.72 17.74 1.09
C TRP A 174 -4.58 17.71 2.36
N ARG A 175 -5.61 18.55 2.43
CA ARG A 175 -6.55 18.57 3.56
C ARG A 175 -7.28 17.25 3.70
N ALA A 176 -7.78 16.68 2.59
CA ALA A 176 -8.47 15.41 2.58
C ALA A 176 -7.58 14.25 3.06
N LEU A 177 -6.35 14.15 2.55
CA LEU A 177 -5.39 13.14 3.02
C LEU A 177 -5.03 13.33 4.49
N THR A 178 -4.83 14.57 4.95
CA THR A 178 -4.50 14.82 6.36
C THR A 178 -5.61 14.33 7.28
N LEU A 179 -6.88 14.61 6.95
CA LEU A 179 -8.03 14.10 7.71
C LEU A 179 -8.09 12.56 7.77
N ARG A 180 -7.57 11.89 6.73
CA ARG A 180 -7.51 10.42 6.65
C ARG A 180 -6.27 9.85 7.35
N MET A 181 -5.14 10.54 7.35
CA MET A 181 -3.87 10.05 7.90
C MET A 181 -3.69 10.33 9.38
N PHE A 182 -4.43 11.30 9.92
CA PHE A 182 -4.35 11.71 11.31
C PHE A 182 -5.65 11.46 12.06
N ARG A 183 -5.54 11.28 13.38
CA ARG A 183 -6.67 11.23 14.30
C ARG A 183 -6.37 12.07 15.53
N GLN A 184 -7.41 12.60 16.14
CA GLN A 184 -7.31 13.32 17.40
C GLN A 184 -7.39 12.31 18.57
N ASN A 185 -6.51 12.46 19.56
CA ASN A 185 -6.60 11.71 20.82
C ASN A 185 -7.63 12.37 21.77
N SER A 186 -7.90 11.73 22.92
CA SER A 186 -8.82 12.25 23.93
C SER A 186 -8.37 13.57 24.58
N GLY A 187 -7.07 13.89 24.51
CA GLY A 187 -6.49 15.15 24.98
C GLY A 187 -6.62 16.30 23.98
N GLY A 188 -7.05 16.03 22.75
CA GLY A 188 -7.19 17.03 21.69
C GLY A 188 -6.00 17.13 20.74
N ASP A 189 -4.89 16.42 20.99
CA ASP A 189 -3.75 16.42 20.09
C ASP A 189 -4.00 15.49 18.90
N TRP A 190 -3.46 15.86 17.75
CA TRP A 190 -3.46 15.07 16.53
C TRP A 190 -2.21 14.20 16.43
N HIS A 191 -2.37 12.97 15.96
CA HIS A 191 -1.29 12.03 15.71
C HIS A 191 -1.59 11.16 14.49
N TYR A 192 -0.56 10.55 13.92
CA TYR A 192 -0.72 9.62 12.82
C TYR A 192 -1.61 8.42 13.20
N ARG A 193 -2.37 7.93 12.21
CA ARG A 193 -3.16 6.69 12.32
C ARG A 193 -2.33 5.44 12.04
N TYR A 194 -1.19 5.30 12.72
CA TYR A 194 -0.46 4.04 12.74
C TYR A 194 0.24 3.82 14.08
N ASP A 195 0.54 2.57 14.41
CA ASP A 195 1.28 2.18 15.61
C ASP A 195 2.76 2.56 15.46
N PRO A 196 3.30 3.44 16.32
CA PRO A 196 4.72 3.78 16.28
C PRO A 196 5.66 2.56 16.33
N GLN A 197 5.23 1.43 16.92
CA GLN A 197 6.04 0.20 16.99
C GLN A 197 6.32 -0.43 15.63
N ILE A 198 5.63 -0.03 14.57
CA ILE A 198 5.97 -0.43 13.18
C ILE A 198 7.42 -0.07 12.83
N SER A 199 8.01 0.95 13.46
CA SER A 199 9.41 1.31 13.22
C SER A 199 10.40 0.23 13.67
N LEU A 200 10.01 -0.69 14.56
CA LEU A 200 10.90 -1.75 15.04
C LEU A 200 11.37 -2.67 13.90
N ALA A 201 10.57 -2.82 12.84
CA ALA A 201 10.94 -3.53 11.63
C ALA A 201 12.14 -2.91 10.88
N PHE A 202 12.56 -1.70 11.25
CA PHE A 202 13.67 -0.96 10.62
C PHE A 202 14.94 -0.90 11.47
N ASN A 203 14.90 -1.30 12.75
CA ASN A 203 16.03 -1.12 13.68
C ASN A 203 17.29 -1.91 13.27
N ASP A 204 17.11 -3.09 12.67
CA ASP A 204 18.18 -4.03 12.38
C ASP A 204 18.42 -4.25 10.88
N LEU A 205 18.05 -3.28 10.04
CA LEU A 205 18.30 -3.37 8.59
C LEU A 205 19.79 -3.17 8.29
N GLN A 206 20.43 -4.24 7.82
CA GLN A 206 21.87 -4.29 7.51
C GLN A 206 22.16 -4.54 6.01
N GLN A 207 21.14 -4.81 5.21
CA GLN A 207 21.28 -5.20 3.81
C GLN A 207 20.11 -4.74 2.97
N ASP A 208 20.33 -4.67 1.66
CA ASP A 208 19.28 -4.47 0.67
C ASP A 208 18.24 -5.59 0.78
N VAL A 209 17.01 -5.28 0.40
CA VAL A 209 15.97 -6.32 0.24
C VAL A 209 16.05 -6.85 -1.18
N ASP A 210 16.24 -8.17 -1.31
CA ASP A 210 16.21 -8.88 -2.59
C ASP A 210 15.00 -9.84 -2.63
N LEU A 211 14.15 -9.64 -3.62
CA LEU A 211 12.94 -10.41 -3.90
C LEU A 211 13.02 -11.10 -5.27
N SER A 212 14.22 -11.26 -5.83
CA SER A 212 14.43 -11.94 -7.10
C SER A 212 13.93 -13.39 -7.08
N VAL A 213 14.03 -14.09 -5.95
CA VAL A 213 13.51 -15.46 -5.79
C VAL A 213 11.97 -15.50 -5.81
N PRO A 214 11.23 -14.80 -4.92
CA PRO A 214 9.76 -14.80 -5.00
C PRO A 214 9.25 -14.22 -6.33
N TRP A 215 9.95 -13.27 -6.94
CA TRP A 215 9.60 -12.73 -8.25
C TRP A 215 9.52 -13.81 -9.35
N GLN A 216 10.40 -14.82 -9.33
CA GLN A 216 10.36 -15.92 -10.29
C GLN A 216 9.07 -16.76 -10.20
N ALA A 217 8.42 -16.78 -9.03
CA ALA A 217 7.19 -17.54 -8.81
C ALA A 217 5.92 -16.78 -9.19
N VAL A 218 5.96 -15.45 -9.28
CA VAL A 218 4.82 -14.63 -9.75
C VAL A 218 4.47 -15.05 -11.18
N GLN A 219 3.19 -15.27 -11.51
CA GLN A 219 2.77 -15.70 -12.86
C GLN A 219 1.87 -14.71 -13.59
N CYS A 220 1.15 -13.87 -12.85
CA CYS A 220 0.25 -12.89 -13.44
C CYS A 220 0.98 -11.76 -14.18
N PRO A 221 0.32 -11.10 -15.14
CA PRO A 221 0.77 -9.83 -15.71
C PRO A 221 0.96 -8.76 -14.62
N VAL A 222 2.04 -7.98 -14.74
CA VAL A 222 2.42 -6.96 -13.77
C VAL A 222 2.55 -5.60 -14.41
N LEU A 223 1.89 -4.60 -13.84
CA LEU A 223 2.17 -3.20 -14.11
C LEU A 223 3.06 -2.66 -12.98
N VAL A 224 4.22 -2.12 -13.34
CA VAL A 224 5.12 -1.43 -12.44
C VAL A 224 5.01 0.07 -12.70
N LEU A 225 4.53 0.80 -11.70
CA LEU A 225 4.54 2.26 -11.70
C LEU A 225 5.77 2.72 -10.95
N ARG A 226 6.56 3.61 -11.55
CA ARG A 226 7.77 4.15 -10.95
C ARG A 226 7.69 5.67 -10.90
N GLY A 227 7.87 6.31 -9.76
CA GLY A 227 8.14 7.74 -9.69
C GLY A 227 9.51 8.04 -10.28
N SER A 228 9.62 9.02 -11.18
CA SER A 228 10.88 9.38 -11.85
C SER A 228 12.02 9.67 -10.85
N ASN A 229 11.66 10.19 -9.68
CA ASN A 229 12.57 10.59 -8.60
C ASN A 229 12.66 9.54 -7.48
N SER A 230 12.15 8.32 -7.69
CA SER A 230 12.15 7.28 -6.66
C SER A 230 13.55 6.77 -6.36
N ASP A 231 13.85 6.70 -5.07
CA ASP A 231 15.03 6.05 -4.50
C ASP A 231 14.73 4.65 -3.93
N VAL A 232 13.45 4.27 -3.84
CA VAL A 232 13.01 2.92 -3.43
C VAL A 232 13.00 1.99 -4.63
N LEU A 233 12.36 2.39 -5.72
CA LEU A 233 12.38 1.68 -7.00
C LEU A 233 13.31 2.41 -7.96
N THR A 234 14.55 1.93 -8.04
CA THR A 234 15.54 2.52 -8.95
C THR A 234 15.17 2.28 -10.42
N ALA A 235 15.65 3.16 -11.30
CA ALA A 235 15.43 3.01 -12.74
C ALA A 235 16.01 1.68 -13.27
N ASP A 236 17.19 1.28 -12.77
CA ASP A 236 17.84 0.02 -13.15
C ASP A 236 17.03 -1.19 -12.71
N THR A 237 16.52 -1.19 -11.47
CA THR A 237 15.64 -2.26 -10.97
C THR A 237 14.35 -2.35 -11.78
N ALA A 238 13.71 -1.22 -12.09
CA ALA A 238 12.49 -1.19 -12.89
C ALA A 238 12.74 -1.68 -14.33
N ALA A 239 13.84 -1.24 -14.96
CA ALA A 239 14.25 -1.69 -16.29
C ALA A 239 14.53 -3.19 -16.31
N LEU A 240 15.18 -3.74 -15.28
CA LEU A 240 15.40 -5.18 -15.14
C LEU A 240 14.08 -5.96 -15.06
N MET A 241 13.12 -5.47 -14.25
CA MET A 241 11.79 -6.08 -14.16
C MET A 241 11.04 -6.06 -15.50
N GLY A 242 11.13 -4.95 -16.24
CA GLY A 242 10.48 -4.77 -17.55
C GLY A 242 11.07 -5.61 -18.69
N GLN A 243 12.17 -6.33 -18.47
CA GLN A 243 12.66 -7.32 -19.44
C GLN A 243 11.82 -8.60 -19.47
N ARG A 244 11.00 -8.82 -18.43
CA ARG A 244 10.13 -9.99 -18.33
C ARG A 244 8.87 -9.80 -19.18
N GLU A 245 8.51 -10.82 -19.96
CA GLU A 245 7.24 -10.84 -20.69
C GLU A 245 6.05 -10.71 -19.73
N GLY A 246 5.06 -9.90 -20.13
CA GLY A 246 3.87 -9.61 -19.32
C GLY A 246 4.12 -8.57 -18.22
N VAL A 247 5.26 -7.86 -18.24
CA VAL A 247 5.55 -6.75 -17.32
C VAL A 247 5.61 -5.44 -18.08
N ASP A 248 4.68 -4.54 -17.76
CA ASP A 248 4.69 -3.17 -18.24
C ASP A 248 5.31 -2.26 -17.19
N VAL A 249 6.21 -1.36 -17.59
CA VAL A 249 6.84 -0.39 -16.68
C VAL A 249 6.50 1.01 -17.17
N ILE A 250 5.86 1.80 -16.30
CA ILE A 250 5.52 3.19 -16.59
C ILE A 250 6.18 4.11 -15.58
N GLU A 251 6.95 5.06 -16.08
CA GLU A 251 7.55 6.11 -15.27
C GLU A 251 6.62 7.33 -15.15
N MET A 252 6.47 7.81 -13.92
CA MET A 252 5.57 8.89 -13.52
C MET A 252 6.42 10.11 -13.17
N THR A 253 6.42 11.09 -14.08
CA THR A 253 7.24 12.30 -13.94
C THR A 253 6.76 13.17 -12.78
N GLY A 254 7.70 13.79 -12.06
CA GLY A 254 7.37 14.77 -11.01
C GLY A 254 6.94 14.15 -9.68
N CYS A 255 7.18 12.86 -9.47
CA CYS A 255 7.02 12.19 -8.19
C CYS A 255 8.18 11.21 -7.93
N GLY A 256 8.45 10.96 -6.66
CA GLY A 256 9.35 9.94 -6.15
C GLY A 256 8.56 8.79 -5.52
N HIS A 257 9.10 8.20 -4.45
CA HIS A 257 8.40 7.16 -3.70
C HIS A 257 7.29 7.77 -2.83
N ALA A 258 6.01 7.61 -3.12
CA ALA A 258 5.40 6.91 -4.26
C ALA A 258 4.34 7.80 -4.95
N PRO A 259 4.02 7.58 -6.24
CA PRO A 259 2.88 8.21 -6.90
C PRO A 259 1.60 8.06 -6.07
N THR A 260 0.82 9.13 -5.94
CA THR A 260 -0.36 9.16 -5.06
C THR A 260 -1.56 8.41 -5.61
N LEU A 261 -1.63 8.24 -6.93
CA LEU A 261 -2.77 7.69 -7.66
C LEU A 261 -4.08 8.48 -7.45
N MET A 262 -3.94 9.79 -7.23
CA MET A 262 -5.07 10.70 -6.98
C MET A 262 -5.42 11.60 -8.17
N SER A 263 -4.48 11.84 -9.10
CA SER A 263 -4.75 12.65 -10.27
C SER A 263 -5.40 11.83 -11.39
N ALA A 264 -6.20 12.51 -12.22
CA ALA A 264 -7.04 11.85 -13.21
C ALA A 264 -6.25 11.02 -14.23
N ASP A 265 -5.06 11.47 -14.62
CA ASP A 265 -4.13 10.76 -15.49
C ASP A 265 -3.62 9.46 -14.87
N GLN A 266 -3.24 9.49 -13.58
CA GLN A 266 -2.77 8.32 -12.85
C GLN A 266 -3.88 7.28 -12.66
N ILE A 267 -5.08 7.75 -12.28
CA ILE A 267 -6.27 6.92 -12.14
C ILE A 267 -6.64 6.29 -13.49
N GLN A 268 -6.63 7.08 -14.57
CA GLN A 268 -6.98 6.60 -15.90
C GLN A 268 -6.01 5.54 -16.41
N LEU A 269 -4.72 5.71 -16.13
CA LEU A 269 -3.69 4.71 -16.44
C LEU A 269 -4.00 3.38 -15.74
N VAL A 270 -4.26 3.41 -14.42
CA VAL A 270 -4.60 2.19 -13.66
C VAL A 270 -5.88 1.56 -14.20
N LYS A 271 -6.92 2.36 -14.50
CA LYS A 271 -8.18 1.90 -15.11
C LYS A 271 -7.95 1.20 -16.44
N GLN A 272 -7.06 1.72 -17.29
CA GLN A 272 -6.74 1.12 -18.59
C GLN A 272 -6.05 -0.23 -18.42
N TYR A 273 -5.05 -0.32 -17.54
CA TYR A 273 -4.34 -1.59 -17.31
C TYR A 273 -5.27 -2.66 -16.71
N LEU A 274 -6.10 -2.28 -15.75
CA LEU A 274 -7.08 -3.18 -15.12
C LEU A 274 -8.31 -3.45 -16.01
N SER A 275 -8.44 -2.82 -17.17
CA SER A 275 -9.55 -3.11 -18.10
C SER A 275 -9.41 -4.51 -18.73
N PHE A 276 -10.55 -5.08 -19.12
CA PHE A 276 -10.68 -6.41 -19.69
C PHE A 276 -10.32 -6.45 -21.17
#